data_AF-A0A7V7BMS7-F1
#
_entry.id   AF-A0A7V7BMS7-F1
#
_cell.length_a   1.000
_cell.length_b   1.000
_cell.length_c   1.000
_cell.angle_alpha   90.00
_cell.angle_beta   90.00
_cell.angle_gamma   90.00
#
_symmetry.space_group_name_H-M   'P 1'
#
loop_
_entity.id
_entity.type
_entity.pdbx_description
1 polymer ?
#
loop_
_entity_poly.entity_id
_entity_poly.type
_entity_poly.pdbx_seq_one_letter_code
_entity_poly.pdbx_strand_id
1 'polypeptide(L)'
;MKKVELTIEENIKYRGEVIIKQPNTMNDDELEEIVRKVEKECKYDSAKDVAYVLENTYGINVLEVSSGFPDSPDDSELEIVDITDI
;
A
#
# COMPACT_ATOMS: atom_id res chain seq x y z
N MET A 1 34.06 29.18 9.52
CA MET A 1 33.01 28.15 9.59
C MET A 1 32.86 27.55 8.21
N LYS A 2 32.78 26.21 8.14
CA LYS A 2 32.60 25.46 6.90
C LYS A 2 31.13 25.07 6.80
N LYS A 3 30.54 25.12 5.60
CA LYS A 3 29.19 24.60 5.39
C LYS A 3 29.30 23.15 4.93
N VAL A 4 28.33 22.34 5.31
CA VAL A 4 28.27 20.92 4.99
C VAL A 4 26.82 20.62 4.60
N GLU A 5 26.64 19.88 3.53
CA GLU A 5 25.39 19.30 3.06
C GLU A 5 25.26 17.87 3.61
N LEU A 6 24.06 17.53 4.06
CA LEU A 6 23.70 16.19 4.51
C LEU A 6 22.61 15.65 3.59
N THR A 7 22.85 14.48 3.00
CA THR A 7 21.82 13.76 2.26
C THR A 7 21.28 12.65 3.15
N ILE A 8 19.95 12.63 3.32
CA ILE A 8 19.23 11.70 4.18
C ILE A 8 18.19 10.99 3.32
N GLU A 9 18.14 9.67 3.40
CA GLU A 9 17.10 8.85 2.80
C GLU A 9 16.22 8.24 3.91
N GLU A 10 14.91 8.28 3.73
CA GLU A 10 13.93 7.69 4.64
C GLU A 10 13.08 6.67 3.88
N ASN A 11 13.15 5.42 4.30
CA ASN A 11 12.39 4.30 3.74
C ASN A 11 11.22 3.99 4.67
N ILE A 12 10.02 4.42 4.27
CA ILE A 12 8.80 4.24 5.05
C ILE A 12 7.92 3.17 4.40
N LYS A 13 7.49 2.19 5.19
CA LYS A 13 6.51 1.18 4.76
C LYS A 13 5.23 1.34 5.55
N TYR A 14 4.13 1.28 4.81
CA TYR A 14 2.78 1.32 5.36
C TYR A 14 2.10 -0.01 5.12
N ARG A 15 1.35 -0.46 6.12
CA ARG A 15 0.47 -1.61 5.99
C ARG A 15 -0.97 -1.13 5.84
N GLY A 16 -1.65 -1.71 4.86
CA GLY A 16 -3.10 -1.59 4.70
C GLY A 16 -3.72 -2.97 4.67
N GLU A 17 -4.90 -3.10 5.24
CA GLU A 17 -5.65 -4.35 5.27
C GLU A 17 -7.05 -4.11 4.69
N VAL A 18 -7.51 -5.05 3.87
CA VAL A 18 -8.85 -5.03 3.29
C VAL A 18 -9.49 -6.38 3.61
N ILE A 19 -10.58 -6.35 4.37
CA ILE A 19 -11.37 -7.54 4.67
C ILE A 19 -12.53 -7.58 3.70
N ILE A 20 -12.64 -8.67 2.93
CA ILE A 20 -13.70 -8.88 1.94
C ILE A 20 -14.61 -10.04 2.32
N LYS A 21 -15.83 -10.01 1.79
CA LYS A 21 -16.74 -11.15 1.78
C LYS A 21 -16.78 -11.76 0.39
N GLN A 22 -16.17 -12.93 0.25
CA GLN A 22 -16.26 -13.73 -0.96
C GLN A 22 -17.72 -14.15 -1.22
N PRO A 23 -18.26 -13.92 -2.42
CA PRO A 23 -19.57 -14.40 -2.80
C PRO A 23 -19.65 -15.93 -2.81
N ASN A 24 -20.74 -16.52 -2.35
CA ASN A 24 -20.93 -17.98 -2.38
C ASN A 24 -20.93 -18.59 -3.81
N THR A 25 -21.13 -17.75 -4.83
CA THR A 25 -21.11 -18.13 -6.24
C THR A 25 -19.70 -18.08 -6.85
N MET A 26 -18.70 -17.60 -6.11
CA MET A 26 -17.33 -17.42 -6.55
C MET A 26 -16.43 -18.40 -5.81
N ASN A 27 -15.66 -19.19 -6.55
CA ASN A 27 -14.67 -20.08 -5.94
C ASN A 27 -13.34 -19.35 -5.66
N ASP A 28 -12.44 -20.01 -4.94
CA ASP A 28 -11.17 -19.42 -4.50
C ASP A 28 -10.25 -19.08 -5.68
N ASP A 29 -10.25 -19.89 -6.74
CA ASP A 29 -9.42 -19.68 -7.93
C ASP A 29 -9.88 -18.41 -8.68
N GLU A 30 -11.19 -18.22 -8.84
CA GLU A 30 -11.78 -17.02 -9.44
C GLU A 30 -11.47 -15.76 -8.62
N LEU A 31 -11.53 -15.87 -7.29
CA LEU A 31 -11.16 -14.77 -6.41
C LEU A 31 -9.66 -14.43 -6.55
N GLU A 32 -8.79 -15.43 -6.58
CA GLU A 32 -7.36 -15.24 -6.73
C GLU A 32 -7.02 -14.55 -8.07
N GLU A 33 -7.70 -14.95 -9.15
CA GLU A 33 -7.56 -14.27 -10.45
C GLU A 33 -7.96 -12.80 -10.40
N ILE A 34 -9.05 -12.46 -9.69
CA ILE A 34 -9.49 -11.07 -9.52
C ILE A 34 -8.46 -10.29 -8.71
N VAL A 35 -8.01 -10.83 -7.57
CA VAL A 35 -7.01 -10.16 -6.72
C VAL A 35 -5.72 -9.87 -7.51
N ARG A 36 -5.25 -10.82 -8.33
CA ARG A 36 -4.09 -10.61 -9.21
C ARG A 36 -4.31 -9.55 -10.30
N LYS A 37 -5.54 -9.34 -10.76
CA LYS A 37 -5.87 -8.26 -11.69
C LYS A 37 -5.87 -6.91 -10.98
N VAL A 38 -6.51 -6.84 -9.82
CA VAL A 38 -6.53 -5.64 -8.96
C VAL A 38 -5.11 -5.23 -8.56
N GLU A 39 -4.24 -6.17 -8.19
CA GLU A 39 -2.83 -5.88 -7.86
C GLU A 39 -2.09 -5.18 -9.01
N LYS A 40 -2.35 -5.60 -10.26
CA LYS A 40 -1.72 -4.99 -11.44
C LYS A 40 -2.30 -3.62 -11.76
N GLU A 41 -3.61 -3.44 -11.58
CA GLU A 41 -4.31 -2.18 -11.81
C GLU A 41 -3.94 -1.13 -10.75
N CYS A 42 -3.83 -1.55 -9.49
CA CYS A 42 -3.61 -0.70 -8.33
C CYS A 42 -2.16 -0.70 -7.82
N LYS A 43 -1.18 -1.01 -8.68
CA LYS A 43 0.22 -1.24 -8.29
C LYS A 43 0.84 -0.11 -7.45
N TYR A 44 0.37 1.11 -7.63
CA TYR A 44 0.87 2.31 -6.93
C TYR A 44 -0.19 2.99 -6.05
N ASP A 45 -1.32 2.33 -5.84
CA ASP A 45 -2.47 2.92 -5.14
C ASP A 45 -2.54 2.45 -3.67
N SER A 46 -3.43 3.07 -2.91
CA SER A 46 -3.62 2.75 -1.49
C SER A 46 -4.57 1.57 -1.28
N ALA A 47 -4.60 1.02 -0.06
CA ALA A 47 -5.59 0.00 0.32
C ALA A 47 -7.05 0.47 0.13
N LYS A 48 -7.31 1.79 0.22
CA LYS A 48 -8.65 2.35 -0.04
C LYS A 48 -9.02 2.28 -1.52
N ASP A 49 -8.05 2.48 -2.40
CA ASP A 49 -8.26 2.41 -3.85
C ASP A 49 -8.45 0.95 -4.29
N VAL A 50 -7.67 0.03 -3.71
CA VAL A 50 -7.87 -1.43 -3.88
C VAL A 50 -9.29 -1.83 -3.47
N ALA A 51 -9.75 -1.39 -2.29
CA ALA A 51 -11.11 -1.65 -1.81
C ALA A 51 -12.16 -1.07 -2.78
N TYR A 52 -11.96 0.16 -3.25
CA TYR A 52 -12.85 0.79 -4.21
C TYR A 52 -12.98 -0.02 -5.50
N VAL A 53 -11.86 -0.52 -6.05
CA VAL A 53 -11.87 -1.33 -7.28
C VAL A 53 -12.55 -2.69 -7.04
N LEU A 54 -12.29 -3.35 -5.91
CA LEU A 54 -12.94 -4.60 -5.54
C LEU A 54 -14.47 -4.44 -5.48
N GLU A 55 -14.98 -3.37 -4.86
CA GLU A 55 -16.42 -3.12 -4.78
C GLU A 55 -17.04 -2.69 -6.12
N ASN A 56 -16.46 -1.68 -6.77
CA ASN A 56 -17.13 -0.99 -7.88
C ASN A 56 -16.89 -1.66 -9.24
N THR A 57 -15.75 -2.32 -9.42
CA THR A 57 -15.42 -3.00 -10.68
C THR A 57 -15.77 -4.48 -10.64
N TYR A 58 -15.48 -5.15 -9.53
CA TYR A 58 -15.62 -6.61 -9.42
C TYR A 58 -16.83 -7.05 -8.59
N GLY A 59 -17.56 -6.13 -7.96
CA GLY A 59 -18.75 -6.44 -7.16
C GLY A 59 -18.45 -7.25 -5.90
N ILE A 60 -17.20 -7.25 -5.44
CA ILE A 60 -16.78 -7.94 -4.22
C ILE A 60 -17.10 -7.04 -3.04
N ASN A 61 -17.84 -7.56 -2.06
CA ASN A 61 -18.23 -6.81 -0.88
C ASN A 61 -17.03 -6.60 0.04
N VAL A 62 -16.66 -5.34 0.31
CA VAL A 62 -15.64 -4.99 1.28
C VAL A 62 -16.30 -4.74 2.64
N LEU A 63 -15.84 -5.46 3.65
CA LEU A 63 -16.35 -5.36 5.01
C LEU A 63 -15.59 -4.30 5.82
N GLU A 64 -14.28 -4.22 5.62
CA GLU A 64 -13.42 -3.32 6.38
C GLU A 64 -12.19 -2.93 5.56
N VAL A 65 -11.73 -1.68 5.76
CA VAL A 65 -10.46 -1.17 5.26
C VAL A 65 -9.74 -0.48 6.39
N SER A 66 -8.52 -0.93 6.68
CA SER A 66 -7.60 -0.25 7.59
C SER A 66 -6.35 0.17 6.84
N SER A 67 -5.82 1.34 7.16
CA SER A 67 -4.57 1.83 6.57
C SER A 67 -3.86 2.72 7.56
N GLY A 68 -2.57 2.45 7.77
CA GLY A 68 -1.68 3.32 8.53
C GLY A 68 -1.20 4.54 7.75
N PHE A 69 -1.47 4.63 6.43
CA PHE A 69 -0.98 5.74 5.62
C PHE A 69 -1.82 7.02 5.78
N PRO A 70 -1.19 8.21 5.93
CA PRO A 70 0.25 8.46 6.08
C PRO A 70 0.72 8.57 7.54
N ASP A 71 -0.17 8.42 8.52
CA ASP A 71 0.05 8.88 9.90
C ASP A 71 0.72 7.86 10.83
N SER A 72 0.75 6.58 10.45
CA SER A 72 1.20 5.47 11.30
C SER A 72 1.89 4.40 10.45
N PRO A 73 3.18 4.63 10.08
CA PRO A 73 3.95 3.64 9.36
C PRO A 73 4.16 2.38 10.20
N ASP A 74 4.22 1.24 9.53
CA ASP A 74 4.47 -0.07 10.15
C ASP A 74 5.97 -0.27 10.37
N ASP A 75 6.78 0.29 9.46
CA ASP A 75 8.24 0.24 9.49
C ASP A 75 8.81 1.54 8.91
N SER A 76 9.88 2.04 9.51
CA SER A 76 10.55 3.27 9.08
C SER A 76 12.05 3.15 9.37
N GLU A 77 12.86 3.29 8.33
CA GLU A 77 14.31 3.29 8.42
C GLU A 77 14.87 4.59 7.84
N LEU A 78 15.79 5.22 8.57
CA LEU A 78 16.44 6.46 8.18
C LEU A 78 17.95 6.23 8.06
N GLU A 79 18.51 6.64 6.93
CA GLU A 79 19.94 6.53 6.64
C GLU A 79 20.52 7.89 6.22
N ILE A 80 21.70 8.24 6.75
CA ILE A 80 22.49 9.35 6.23
C ILE A 80 23.40 8.78 5.15
N VAL A 81 23.10 9.11 3.89
CA VAL A 81 23.78 8.51 2.74
C VAL A 81 25.00 9.29 2.29
N ASP A 82 25.07 10.60 2.60
CA ASP A 82 26.23 11.42 2.24
C ASP A 82 26.43 12.64 3.14
N ILE A 83 27.69 13.07 3.24
CA ILE A 83 28.12 14.29 3.92
C ILE A 83 29.14 15.00 3.03
N THR A 84 28.75 16.11 2.42
CA THR A 84 29.60 16.84 1.47
C THR A 84 29.87 18.27 1.94
N ASP A 85 31.12 18.71 1.83
CA ASP A 85 31.52 20.08 2.15
C ASP A 85 31.10 21.06 1.04
N ILE A 86 30.52 22.20 1.42
CA ILE A 86 30.06 23.26 0.49
C ILE A 86 30.46 24.68 0.91
#